data_AF-A0A6N2AGF9-F1
#
_entry.id   AF-A0A6N2AGF9-F1
#
_cell.length_a   1.000
_cell.length_b   1.000
_cell.length_c   1.000
_cell.angle_alpha   90.00
_cell.angle_beta   90.00
_cell.angle_gamma   90.00
#
_symmetry.space_group_name_H-M   'P 1'
#
loop_
_entity.id
_entity.type
_entity.pdbx_description
1 polymer ?
#
loop_
_entity_poly.entity_id
_entity_poly.type
_entity_poly.pdbx_seq_one_letter_code
_entity_poly.pdbx_strand_id
1 'polypeptide(L)'
;MGYHFHPSAKERLQFLLRFVAKSAMNDDGLITTNLDVYGKEEPREIYSQGVPTGGLEADDDDYSYRYFITKKNNNNGNWKQQGEEIPIFFKIGNVSTSLVMGTNKRMHYVYEFGHWIMKQYELSPVFF
;
A
#
# COMPACT_ATOMS: atom_id res chain seq x y z
N MET A 1 5.30 25.36 -4.39
CA MET A 1 6.07 24.13 -4.14
C MET A 1 5.31 23.34 -3.08
N GLY A 2 4.56 22.32 -3.49
CA GLY A 2 3.77 21.48 -2.58
C GLY A 2 4.57 20.26 -2.13
N TYR A 3 4.48 19.91 -0.85
CA TYR A 3 4.93 18.61 -0.35
C TYR A 3 3.90 17.55 -0.76
N HIS A 4 4.37 16.43 -1.31
CA HIS A 4 3.53 15.32 -1.76
C HIS A 4 4.05 14.03 -1.12
N PHE A 5 3.20 13.35 -0.35
CA PHE A 5 3.54 12.06 0.22
C PHE A 5 3.38 10.98 -0.84
N HIS A 6 4.47 10.69 -1.52
CA HIS A 6 4.54 9.67 -2.57
C HIS A 6 5.72 8.72 -2.32
N PRO A 7 5.65 7.86 -1.29
CA PRO A 7 6.74 6.95 -0.97
C PRO A 7 6.96 5.95 -2.09
N SER A 8 8.22 5.58 -2.34
CA SER A 8 8.61 4.47 -3.21
C SER A 8 8.09 3.12 -2.70
N ALA A 9 8.12 2.10 -3.56
CA ALA A 9 7.76 0.73 -3.18
C ALA A 9 8.55 0.21 -1.96
N LYS A 10 9.82 0.60 -1.85
CA LYS A 10 10.69 0.25 -0.71
C LYS A 10 10.25 0.96 0.57
N GLU A 11 9.97 2.26 0.50
CA GLU A 11 9.50 3.04 1.66
C GLU A 11 8.13 2.53 2.16
N ARG A 12 7.22 2.16 1.25
CA ARG A 12 5.94 1.52 1.60
C ARG A 12 6.14 0.25 2.43
N LEU A 13 7.07 -0.62 2.04
CA LEU A 13 7.43 -1.81 2.83
C LEU A 13 8.13 -1.47 4.14
N GLN A 14 8.92 -0.38 4.20
CA GLN A 14 9.54 0.08 5.44
C GLN A 14 8.51 0.57 6.45
N PHE A 15 7.46 1.29 6.02
CA PHE A 15 6.36 1.68 6.90
C PHE A 15 5.64 0.44 7.45
N LEU A 16 5.34 -0.54 6.59
CA LEU A 16 4.72 -1.80 7.02
C LEU A 16 5.60 -2.57 8.01
N LEU A 17 6.91 -2.63 7.78
CA LEU A 17 7.87 -3.26 8.70
C LEU A 17 7.89 -2.55 10.06
N ARG A 18 7.91 -1.21 10.06
CA ARG A 18 7.88 -0.40 11.29
C ARG A 18 6.59 -0.61 12.07
N PHE A 19 5.45 -0.68 11.37
CA PHE A 19 4.14 -0.97 11.97
C PHE A 19 4.12 -2.33 12.67
N VAL A 20 4.56 -3.39 11.98
CA VAL A 20 4.67 -4.74 12.55
C VAL A 20 5.59 -4.76 13.77
N ALA A 21 6.74 -4.08 13.70
CA ALA A 21 7.70 -3.97 14.78
C ALA A 21 7.24 -3.06 15.93
N LYS A 22 6.03 -2.48 15.86
CA LYS A 22 5.49 -1.50 16.83
C LYS A 22 6.43 -0.31 17.07
N SER A 23 7.15 0.08 16.04
CA SER A 23 8.07 1.22 16.06
C SER A 23 7.41 2.47 15.45
N ALA A 24 8.01 3.64 15.68
CA ALA A 24 7.51 4.89 15.12
C ALA A 24 7.49 4.84 13.57
N MET A 25 6.31 5.00 12.97
CA MET A 25 6.14 4.95 11.51
C MET A 25 6.81 6.14 10.83
N ASN A 26 6.73 7.34 11.42
CA ASN A 26 7.20 8.61 10.84
C ASN A 26 6.59 8.86 9.45
N ASP A 27 5.30 8.60 9.30
CA ASP A 27 4.51 8.75 8.08
C ASP A 27 3.68 10.05 8.07
N ASP A 28 3.98 10.98 8.98
CA ASP A 28 3.23 12.22 9.20
C ASP A 28 1.72 12.03 9.49
N GLY A 29 1.32 10.82 9.91
CA GLY A 29 -0.09 10.46 10.12
C GLY A 29 -0.88 10.24 8.82
N LEU A 30 -0.20 10.01 7.69
CA LEU A 30 -0.81 9.88 6.36
C LEU A 30 -1.22 8.43 6.03
N ILE A 31 -0.76 7.44 6.80
CA ILE A 31 -1.12 6.03 6.63
C ILE A 31 -2.20 5.67 7.65
N THR A 32 -3.39 5.36 7.15
CA THR A 32 -4.53 4.95 7.98
C THR A 32 -4.36 3.49 8.39
N THR A 33 -4.64 3.18 9.67
CA THR A 33 -4.52 1.82 10.23
C THR A 33 -5.84 1.41 10.87
N ASN A 34 -5.98 0.13 11.25
CA ASN A 34 -7.19 -0.42 11.91
C ASN A 34 -8.47 -0.37 11.07
N LEU A 35 -8.35 -0.36 9.74
CA LEU A 35 -9.47 -0.47 8.81
C LEU A 35 -9.40 -1.81 8.06
N ASP A 36 -10.53 -2.50 7.90
CA ASP A 36 -10.61 -3.73 7.10
C ASP A 36 -10.85 -3.40 5.63
N VAL A 37 -9.76 -3.22 4.88
CA VAL A 37 -9.79 -2.91 3.45
C VAL A 37 -10.36 -4.05 2.58
N TYR A 38 -10.37 -5.29 3.10
CA TYR A 38 -10.96 -6.45 2.41
C TYR A 38 -12.35 -6.80 2.95
N GLY A 39 -12.91 -5.92 3.79
CA GLY A 39 -14.19 -6.11 4.45
C GLY A 39 -15.39 -5.94 3.52
N LYS A 40 -16.52 -5.56 4.10
CA LYS A 40 -17.79 -5.39 3.37
C LYS A 40 -17.95 -4.02 2.73
N GLU A 41 -17.15 -3.04 3.13
CA GLU A 41 -17.24 -1.66 2.65
C GLU A 41 -16.75 -1.57 1.20
N GLU A 42 -17.41 -0.71 0.42
CA GLU A 42 -17.03 -0.49 -0.97
C GLU A 42 -15.70 0.30 -1.04
N PRO A 43 -14.88 0.12 -2.10
CA PRO A 43 -13.59 0.82 -2.22
C PRO A 43 -13.67 2.34 -2.08
N ARG A 44 -14.79 2.96 -2.50
CA ARG A 44 -15.04 4.40 -2.34
C ARG A 44 -15.19 4.82 -0.88
N GLU A 45 -15.85 4.00 -0.08
CA GLU A 45 -16.09 4.24 1.35
C GLU A 45 -14.77 4.13 2.10
N ILE A 46 -13.99 3.09 1.82
CA ILE A 46 -12.62 2.90 2.33
C ILE A 46 -11.74 4.09 1.95
N TYR A 47 -11.75 4.50 0.68
CA TYR A 47 -10.97 5.63 0.19
C TYR A 47 -11.29 6.93 0.94
N SER A 48 -12.57 7.19 1.24
CA SER A 48 -12.99 8.42 1.94
C SER A 48 -12.51 8.50 3.40
N GLN A 49 -12.11 7.37 3.99
CA GLN A 49 -11.54 7.29 5.34
C GLN A 49 -10.02 7.50 5.37
N GLY A 50 -9.37 7.51 4.19
CA GLY A 50 -7.93 7.73 4.09
C GLY A 50 -7.54 9.21 4.14
N VAL A 51 -6.32 9.48 4.60
CA VAL A 51 -5.78 10.84 4.67
C VAL A 51 -5.26 11.31 3.30
N PRO A 52 -5.61 12.52 2.84
CA PRO A 52 -5.07 13.09 1.62
C PRO A 52 -3.56 13.33 1.68
N THR A 53 -2.86 12.96 0.60
CA THR A 53 -1.38 12.93 0.53
C THR A 53 -0.76 14.14 -0.17
N GLY A 54 -1.57 15.18 -0.41
CA GLY A 54 -1.17 16.39 -1.14
C GLY A 54 -1.21 16.18 -2.66
N GLY A 55 -1.97 17.04 -3.35
CA GLY A 55 -2.31 16.88 -4.78
C GLY A 55 -3.73 17.38 -5.03
N LEU A 56 -4.00 18.65 -4.72
CA LEU A 56 -5.32 19.27 -4.95
C LEU A 56 -5.53 19.68 -6.42
N GLU A 57 -4.46 19.66 -7.24
CA GLU A 57 -4.55 19.89 -8.66
C GLU A 57 -4.50 18.54 -9.36
N ALA A 58 -5.70 18.04 -9.64
CA ALA A 58 -5.97 16.79 -10.32
C ALA A 58 -5.54 16.90 -11.78
N ASP A 59 -4.51 16.15 -12.15
CA ASP A 59 -4.23 15.73 -13.54
C ASP A 59 -3.31 14.49 -13.58
N ASP A 60 -2.64 14.12 -12.48
CA ASP A 60 -1.88 12.88 -12.39
C ASP A 60 -2.54 11.88 -11.42
N ASP A 61 -2.95 10.72 -11.95
CA ASP A 61 -3.62 9.63 -11.23
C ASP A 61 -2.84 9.14 -9.99
N ASP A 62 -1.52 9.35 -9.94
CA ASP A 62 -0.62 8.83 -8.89
C ASP A 62 -0.55 9.71 -7.61
N TYR A 63 -1.13 10.93 -7.61
CA TYR A 63 -1.23 11.78 -6.42
C TYR A 63 -2.54 11.63 -5.65
N SER A 64 -3.47 10.80 -6.17
CA SER A 64 -4.77 10.55 -5.55
C SER A 64 -4.78 9.42 -4.52
N TYR A 65 -3.69 8.65 -4.38
CA TYR A 65 -3.71 7.46 -3.53
C TYR A 65 -3.98 7.78 -2.04
N ARG A 66 -4.63 6.82 -1.39
CA ARG A 66 -4.80 6.76 0.07
C ARG A 66 -4.07 5.51 0.56
N TYR A 67 -3.29 5.67 1.63
CA TYR A 67 -2.45 4.60 2.15
C TYR A 67 -3.07 3.96 3.39
N PHE A 68 -3.13 2.63 3.39
CA PHE A 68 -3.74 1.86 4.45
C PHE A 68 -2.83 0.71 4.88
N ILE A 69 -2.82 0.38 6.17
CA ILE A 69 -2.32 -0.89 6.69
C ILE A 69 -3.50 -1.69 7.23
N THR A 70 -3.72 -2.86 6.64
CA THR A 70 -4.81 -3.78 6.99
C THR A 70 -4.27 -5.17 7.30
N LYS A 71 -5.05 -5.97 8.03
CA LYS A 71 -4.80 -7.41 8.12
C LYS A 71 -5.19 -8.06 6.79
N LYS A 72 -4.31 -8.93 6.30
CA LYS A 72 -4.63 -9.75 5.13
C LYS A 72 -5.76 -10.72 5.50
N ASN A 73 -6.84 -10.72 4.72
CA ASN A 73 -7.89 -11.72 4.77
C ASN A 73 -7.70 -12.69 3.60
N ASN A 74 -7.90 -13.99 3.81
CA ASN A 74 -7.64 -15.03 2.81
C ASN A 74 -8.49 -14.88 1.54
N ASN A 75 -9.62 -14.16 1.63
CA ASN A 75 -10.55 -14.06 0.51
C ASN A 75 -10.32 -12.82 -0.37
N ASN A 76 -9.44 -11.88 -0.01
CA ASN A 76 -9.25 -10.58 -0.69
C ASN A 76 -10.55 -9.79 -0.98
N GLY A 77 -11.68 -10.16 -0.38
CA GLY A 77 -13.00 -9.61 -0.74
C GLY A 77 -13.32 -9.79 -2.22
N ASN A 78 -13.82 -8.73 -2.85
CA ASN A 78 -14.13 -8.70 -4.28
C ASN A 78 -12.93 -8.26 -5.16
N TRP A 79 -11.77 -8.01 -4.54
CA TRP A 79 -10.57 -7.59 -5.28
C TRP A 79 -9.96 -8.76 -6.04
N LYS A 80 -9.67 -8.56 -7.32
CA LYS A 80 -8.98 -9.53 -8.17
C LYS A 80 -7.59 -9.05 -8.51
N GLN A 81 -6.64 -9.99 -8.59
CA GLN A 81 -5.28 -9.64 -9.01
C GLN A 81 -5.24 -9.36 -10.51
N GLN A 82 -4.49 -8.32 -10.87
CA GLN A 82 -4.19 -7.96 -12.25
C GLN A 82 -2.68 -8.02 -12.48
N GLY A 83 -2.25 -8.96 -13.33
CA GLY A 83 -0.84 -9.14 -13.67
C GLY A 83 -0.05 -9.92 -12.62
N GLU A 84 1.27 -9.94 -12.79
CA GLU A 84 2.19 -10.69 -11.95
C GLU A 84 2.54 -9.95 -10.66
N GLU A 85 2.91 -10.72 -9.65
CA GLU A 85 3.44 -10.22 -8.40
C GLU A 85 4.93 -9.85 -8.59
N ILE A 86 5.29 -8.62 -8.21
CA ILE A 86 6.62 -8.06 -8.43
C ILE A 86 7.41 -8.09 -7.11
N PRO A 87 8.56 -8.78 -7.04
CA PRO A 87 9.40 -8.78 -5.86
C PRO A 87 10.10 -7.43 -5.66
N ILE A 88 10.17 -6.98 -4.42
CA ILE A 88 10.87 -5.75 -4.02
C ILE A 88 12.09 -6.14 -3.21
N PHE A 89 13.26 -5.74 -3.70
CA PHE A 89 14.54 -6.13 -3.13
C PHE A 89 15.11 -5.06 -2.19
N PHE A 90 15.78 -5.51 -1.14
CA PHE A 90 16.57 -4.70 -0.22
C PHE A 90 18.03 -5.15 -0.26
N LYS A 91 18.95 -4.18 -0.31
CA LYS A 91 20.40 -4.43 -0.20
C LYS A 91 20.84 -4.28 1.24
N ILE A 92 21.54 -5.28 1.76
CA ILE A 92 22.15 -5.24 3.08
C ILE A 92 23.57 -4.69 2.93
N GLY A 93 23.76 -3.39 3.20
CA GLY A 93 25.07 -2.74 3.16
C GLY A 93 25.79 -2.88 1.80
N ASN A 94 27.09 -3.15 1.84
CA ASN A 94 27.95 -3.35 0.66
C ASN A 94 28.00 -4.81 0.18
N VAL A 95 27.10 -5.68 0.64
CA VAL A 95 27.08 -7.09 0.24
C VAL A 95 26.41 -7.21 -1.15
N SER A 96 26.93 -8.10 -2.01
CA SER A 96 26.41 -8.34 -3.36
C SER A 96 25.04 -9.02 -3.39
N THR A 97 24.59 -9.59 -2.27
CA THR A 97 23.30 -10.28 -2.15
C THR A 97 22.17 -9.30 -1.88
N SER A 98 21.12 -9.41 -2.69
CA SER A 98 19.84 -8.73 -2.45
C SER A 98 18.86 -9.71 -1.81
N LEU A 99 18.15 -9.25 -0.77
CA LEU A 99 17.09 -10.00 -0.10
C LEU A 99 15.74 -9.49 -0.59
N VAL A 100 14.78 -10.39 -0.80
CA VAL A 100 13.39 -9.98 -1.07
C VAL A 100 12.79 -9.42 0.22
N MET A 101 12.54 -8.11 0.24
CA MET A 101 11.91 -7.42 1.36
C MET A 101 10.42 -7.77 1.44
N GLY A 102 9.79 -7.91 0.29
CA GLY A 102 8.38 -8.15 0.13
C GLY A 102 7.99 -8.13 -1.33
N THR A 103 6.70 -8.06 -1.59
CA THR A 103 6.15 -8.08 -2.94
C THR A 103 5.10 -7.00 -3.11
N ASN A 104 4.86 -6.65 -4.38
CA ASN A 104 3.80 -5.74 -4.79
C ASN A 104 2.96 -6.42 -5.86
N LYS A 105 1.63 -6.36 -5.72
CA LYS A 105 0.70 -6.77 -6.77
C LYS A 105 -0.35 -5.71 -6.99
N ARG A 106 -0.77 -5.59 -8.25
CA ARG A 106 -1.89 -4.74 -8.62
C ARG A 106 -3.18 -5.55 -8.44
N MET A 107 -4.12 -4.97 -7.74
CA MET A 107 -5.46 -5.51 -7.54
C MET A 107 -6.46 -4.53 -8.16
N HIS A 108 -7.58 -5.07 -8.63
CA HIS A 108 -8.68 -4.26 -9.11
C HIS A 108 -10.03 -4.72 -8.59
N TYR A 109 -10.94 -3.77 -8.48
CA TYR A 109 -12.35 -3.98 -8.19
C TYR A 109 -13.15 -3.28 -9.28
N VAL A 110 -13.92 -4.07 -10.04
CA VAL A 110 -14.79 -3.54 -11.09
C VAL A 110 -16.22 -3.57 -10.56
N TYR A 111 -16.87 -2.41 -10.59
CA TYR A 111 -18.28 -2.23 -10.28
C TYR A 111 -19.00 -1.65 -11.50
N GLU A 112 -20.33 -1.66 -11.51
CA GLU A 112 -21.16 -1.26 -12.66
C GLU A 112 -20.78 0.11 -13.27
N PHE A 113 -20.29 1.06 -12.46
CA PHE A 113 -19.98 2.42 -12.88
C PHE A 113 -18.54 2.86 -12.58
N GLY A 114 -17.61 1.92 -12.33
CA GLY A 114 -16.26 2.31 -11.98
C GLY A 114 -15.26 1.18 -11.82
N HIS A 115 -14.00 1.57 -11.78
CA HIS A 115 -12.86 0.68 -11.67
C HIS A 115 -11.92 1.23 -10.60
N TRP A 116 -11.80 0.51 -9.49
CA TRP A 116 -10.88 0.85 -8.41
C TRP A 116 -9.61 0.03 -8.55
N ILE A 117 -8.48 0.68 -8.30
CA ILE A 117 -7.15 0.06 -8.33
C ILE A 117 -6.55 0.11 -6.93
N MET A 118 -5.94 -0.99 -6.52
CA MET A 118 -5.13 -1.09 -5.31
C MET A 118 -3.74 -1.60 -5.69
N LYS A 119 -2.70 -1.00 -5.11
CA LYS A 119 -1.33 -1.53 -5.11
C LYS A 119 -1.12 -2.19 -3.75
N GLN A 120 -1.16 -3.52 -3.70
CA GLN A 120 -1.05 -4.30 -2.46
C GLN A 120 0.41 -4.67 -2.21
N TYR A 121 0.91 -4.32 -1.03
CA TYR A 121 2.26 -4.62 -0.58
C TYR A 121 2.23 -5.64 0.55
N GLU A 122 3.06 -6.68 0.44
CA GLU A 122 3.20 -7.73 1.46
C GLU A 122 4.67 -7.87 1.87
N LEU A 123 4.94 -8.03 3.17
CA LEU A 123 6.29 -8.32 3.65
C LEU A 123 6.65 -9.78 3.41
N SER A 124 7.93 -10.02 3.12
CA SER A 124 8.48 -11.37 3.05
C SER A 124 8.40 -12.06 4.42
N PRO A 125 8.09 -13.37 4.49
CA PRO A 125 8.05 -14.12 5.74
C PRO A 125 9.36 -14.07 6.54
N VAL A 126 10.49 -13.77 5.90
CA VAL A 126 11.82 -13.68 6.54
C VAL A 126 11.89 -12.61 7.63
N PHE A 127 10.94 -11.67 7.66
CA PHE A 127 10.87 -10.60 8.67
C PHE A 127 9.94 -10.93 9.86
N PHE A 128 9.45 -12.18 9.98
CA PHE A 128 8.56 -12.66 11.05
C PHE A 128 9.02 -13.97 11.67
#